data_AF-A0AA39N6W3-F1
#
_entry.id   AF-A0AA39N6W3-F1
#
_cell.length_a   1.000
_cell.length_b   1.000
_cell.length_c   1.000
_cell.angle_alpha   90.00
_cell.angle_beta   90.00
_cell.angle_gamma   90.00
#
_symmetry.space_group_name_H-M   'P 1'
#
loop_
_entity.id
_entity.type
_entity.pdbx_description
1 polymer ?
#
loop_
_entity_poly.entity_id
_entity_poly.type
_entity_poly.pdbx_seq_one_letter_code
_entity_poly.pdbx_strand_id
1 'polypeptide(L)'
;MNQSSKKHQKLCFDFEATGIGIAEISHRSKEFTAFVKKTETLIRTQLNVPSTHHVLFTQGGGTGQFSAVPVLDYVLTGSWSKKASEEARRLGGSRCKTFTRIPAHSEYTFSPDPAQSMASSSHMTASSPASFPFDRLPTDTLLPLVADYSSSFMSRPIPRLADHALIFAGAQKNIGPAGLTILIVRNDCLVDVDAAAALGAAPVPVSMAYKTIADAGSLYNTPSRSQKLGGVEYYGQVNKRKAENIYDALRDGEAKGVYRAKVEQGSGSWMNVVFDVLGDGAEAKFIAGAEQQGMKALKGHRSVGGIRVSLYNAITEEQTDRIVTYMRQFSI
;
A
#
# COMPACT_ATOMS: atom_id res chain seq x y z
N MET A 1 24.68 -16.75 1.92
CA MET A 1 23.67 -15.73 1.57
C MET A 1 23.79 -15.40 0.09
N ASN A 2 22.71 -15.51 -0.69
CA ASN A 2 22.71 -15.11 -2.09
C ASN A 2 22.77 -13.56 -2.21
N GLN A 3 23.11 -13.03 -3.40
CA GLN A 3 23.25 -11.58 -3.61
C GLN A 3 21.97 -10.81 -3.26
N SER A 4 20.80 -11.42 -3.48
CA SER A 4 19.51 -10.87 -3.11
C SER A 4 19.39 -10.66 -1.60
N SER A 5 19.75 -11.66 -0.78
CA SER A 5 19.73 -11.54 0.69
C SER A 5 20.64 -10.44 1.21
N LYS A 6 21.83 -10.25 0.63
CA LYS A 6 22.75 -9.16 1.03
C LYS A 6 22.17 -7.78 0.72
N LYS A 7 21.54 -7.62 -0.45
CA LYS A 7 20.86 -6.38 -0.82
C LYS A 7 19.66 -6.09 0.10
N HIS A 8 18.85 -7.10 0.42
CA HIS A 8 17.76 -6.98 1.38
C HIS A 8 18.26 -6.56 2.77
N GLN A 9 19.34 -7.18 3.26
CA GLN A 9 19.91 -6.84 4.55
C GLN A 9 20.36 -5.37 4.59
N LYS A 10 20.98 -4.86 3.52
CA LYS A 10 21.34 -3.44 3.42
C LYS A 10 20.11 -2.54 3.49
N LEU A 11 19.06 -2.83 2.71
CA LEU A 11 17.81 -2.04 2.71
C LEU A 11 17.13 -2.02 4.09
N CYS A 12 17.28 -3.06 4.90
CA CYS A 12 16.71 -3.12 6.24
C CYS A 12 17.40 -2.20 7.25
N PHE A 13 18.67 -1.86 7.06
CA PHE A 13 19.45 -1.07 8.03
C PHE A 13 19.83 0.31 7.49
N ASP A 14 19.97 0.46 6.18
CA ASP A 14 20.28 1.72 5.52
C ASP A 14 19.68 1.73 4.12
N PHE A 15 18.44 2.21 4.05
CA PHE A 15 17.70 2.36 2.80
C PHE A 15 18.18 3.60 2.05
N GLU A 16 18.76 3.39 0.86
CA GLU A 16 19.21 4.48 -0.03
C GLU A 16 20.13 5.52 0.66
N ALA A 17 21.03 5.05 1.56
CA ALA A 17 21.95 5.89 2.32
C ALA A 17 21.27 6.96 3.20
N THR A 18 20.07 6.66 3.69
CA THR A 18 19.32 7.56 4.58
C THR A 18 19.71 7.40 6.05
N GLY A 19 20.47 6.37 6.40
CA GLY A 19 20.85 6.04 7.79
C GLY A 19 19.74 5.35 8.59
N ILE A 20 18.61 5.02 7.95
CA ILE A 20 17.49 4.26 8.54
C ILE A 20 16.99 3.19 7.55
N GLY A 21 16.35 2.15 8.07
CA GLY A 21 15.82 1.05 7.26
C GLY A 21 14.58 1.41 6.43
N ILE A 22 14.31 0.61 5.40
CA ILE A 22 13.12 0.77 4.53
C ILE A 22 11.80 0.58 5.30
N ALA A 23 11.82 -0.19 6.38
CA ALA A 23 10.66 -0.38 7.25
C ALA A 23 10.43 0.80 8.21
N GLU A 24 11.38 1.72 8.27
CA GLU A 24 11.49 2.79 9.27
C GLU A 24 11.24 4.16 8.63
N ILE A 25 11.69 4.32 7.39
CA ILE A 25 11.48 5.53 6.61
C ILE A 25 9.99 5.84 6.40
N SER A 26 9.66 7.14 6.46
CA SER A 26 8.30 7.59 6.17
C SER A 26 7.88 7.18 4.75
N HIS A 27 6.69 6.61 4.61
CA HIS A 27 6.11 6.28 3.30
C HIS A 27 5.89 7.51 2.40
N ARG A 28 5.99 8.73 2.96
CA ARG A 28 5.89 10.00 2.24
C ARG A 28 7.25 10.62 1.94
N SER A 29 8.35 9.98 2.32
CA SER A 29 9.69 10.50 2.01
C SER A 29 9.91 10.47 0.50
N LYS A 30 10.82 11.33 0.02
CA LYS A 30 11.23 11.36 -1.38
C LYS A 30 11.81 10.02 -1.81
N GLU A 31 12.62 9.42 -0.94
CA GLU A 31 13.30 8.14 -1.16
C GLU A 31 12.30 6.98 -1.29
N PHE A 32 11.30 6.89 -0.40
CA PHE A 32 10.28 5.84 -0.48
C PHE A 32 9.37 6.02 -1.68
N THR A 33 8.92 7.25 -1.95
CA THR A 33 8.08 7.56 -3.12
C THR A 33 8.80 7.24 -4.43
N ALA A 34 10.09 7.58 -4.53
CA ALA A 34 10.91 7.25 -5.70
C ALA A 34 11.07 5.72 -5.86
N PHE A 35 11.22 4.98 -4.76
CA PHE A 35 11.29 3.52 -4.78
C PHE A 35 9.98 2.87 -5.25
N VAL A 36 8.82 3.36 -4.79
CA VAL A 36 7.52 2.89 -5.26
C VAL A 36 7.37 3.15 -6.75
N LYS A 37 7.67 4.38 -7.22
CA LYS A 37 7.60 4.74 -8.66
C LYS A 37 8.55 3.90 -9.52
N LYS A 38 9.76 3.62 -9.03
CA LYS A 38 10.72 2.76 -9.71
C LYS A 38 10.22 1.32 -9.80
N THR A 39 9.62 0.81 -8.72
CA THR A 39 9.01 -0.53 -8.68
C THR A 39 7.84 -0.62 -9.66
N GLU A 40 6.97 0.39 -9.69
CA GLU A 40 5.87 0.49 -10.64
C GLU A 40 6.37 0.46 -12.10
N THR A 41 7.37 1.29 -12.42
CA THR A 41 7.98 1.37 -13.75
C THR A 41 8.56 0.03 -14.18
N LEU A 42 9.24 -0.67 -13.25
CA LEU A 42 9.81 -1.98 -13.54
C LEU A 42 8.72 -3.01 -13.88
N ILE A 43 7.62 -3.05 -13.11
CA ILE A 43 6.49 -3.94 -13.38
C ILE A 43 5.89 -3.62 -14.76
N ARG A 44 5.70 -2.33 -15.06
CA ARG A 44 5.18 -1.90 -16.36
C ARG A 44 6.05 -2.39 -17.52
N THR A 45 7.36 -2.18 -17.43
CA THR A 45 8.31 -2.62 -18.46
C THR A 45 8.34 -4.14 -18.59
N GLN A 46 8.39 -4.88 -17.48
CA GLN A 46 8.53 -6.34 -17.50
C GLN A 46 7.29 -7.06 -18.03
N LEU A 47 6.10 -6.51 -17.78
CA LEU A 47 4.83 -7.13 -18.21
C LEU A 47 4.21 -6.45 -19.43
N ASN A 48 4.86 -5.43 -20.00
CA ASN A 48 4.30 -4.58 -21.06
C ASN A 48 2.92 -4.02 -20.70
N VAL A 49 2.79 -3.48 -19.47
CA VAL A 49 1.52 -2.90 -18.98
C VAL A 49 1.21 -1.62 -19.78
N PRO A 50 0.07 -1.54 -20.48
CA PRO A 50 -0.27 -0.38 -21.29
C PRO A 50 -0.59 0.85 -20.43
N SER A 51 -0.58 2.03 -21.05
CA SER A 51 -0.94 3.30 -20.40
C SER A 51 -2.41 3.37 -19.96
N THR A 52 -3.25 2.46 -20.48
CA THR A 52 -4.66 2.32 -20.10
C THR A 52 -4.88 1.66 -18.75
N HIS A 53 -3.81 1.31 -18.03
CA HIS A 53 -3.88 0.68 -16.71
C HIS A 53 -3.00 1.39 -15.69
N HIS A 54 -3.36 1.31 -14.42
CA HIS A 54 -2.55 1.64 -13.25
C HIS A 54 -1.95 0.40 -12.61
N VAL A 55 -0.72 0.50 -12.11
CA VAL A 55 -0.12 -0.52 -11.23
C VAL A 55 -0.19 0.01 -9.79
N LEU A 56 -0.88 -0.73 -8.91
CA LEU A 56 -1.14 -0.32 -7.53
C LEU A 56 -0.53 -1.31 -6.53
N PHE A 57 -0.24 -0.82 -5.33
CA PHE A 57 0.29 -1.59 -4.22
C PHE A 57 -0.66 -1.49 -3.02
N THR A 58 -1.14 -2.62 -2.53
CA THR A 58 -2.09 -2.70 -1.40
C THR A 58 -1.77 -3.87 -0.46
N GLN A 59 -2.55 -4.02 0.60
CA GLN A 59 -2.50 -5.13 1.55
C GLN A 59 -3.67 -6.11 1.33
N GLY A 60 -3.77 -7.15 2.14
CA GLY A 60 -4.94 -8.06 2.15
C GLY A 60 -4.82 -9.32 1.30
N GLY A 61 -3.80 -9.43 0.44
CA GLY A 61 -3.56 -10.61 -0.39
C GLY A 61 -4.70 -10.89 -1.38
N GLY A 62 -4.70 -12.08 -1.98
CA GLY A 62 -5.78 -12.50 -2.88
C GLY A 62 -7.16 -12.51 -2.22
N THR A 63 -7.23 -12.93 -0.94
CA THR A 63 -8.49 -12.92 -0.18
C THR A 63 -9.10 -11.52 -0.07
N GLY A 64 -8.29 -10.49 0.20
CA GLY A 64 -8.79 -9.12 0.22
C GLY A 64 -9.34 -8.67 -1.14
N GLN A 65 -8.76 -9.16 -2.24
CA GLN A 65 -9.26 -8.85 -3.58
C GLN A 65 -10.51 -9.64 -3.95
N PHE A 66 -10.72 -10.83 -3.40
CA PHE A 66 -12.00 -11.53 -3.54
C PHE A 66 -13.17 -10.73 -2.94
N SER A 67 -12.93 -10.02 -1.84
CA SER A 67 -13.94 -9.14 -1.23
C SER A 67 -14.12 -7.82 -1.98
N ALA A 68 -13.05 -7.28 -2.58
CA ALA A 68 -13.07 -6.00 -3.27
C ALA A 68 -13.88 -6.02 -4.57
N VAL A 69 -14.04 -7.20 -5.17
CA VAL A 69 -14.76 -7.38 -6.43
C VAL A 69 -15.76 -8.54 -6.27
N PRO A 70 -16.96 -8.31 -5.70
CA PRO A 70 -17.86 -9.41 -5.34
C PRO A 70 -18.87 -9.79 -6.44
N VAL A 71 -19.05 -8.99 -7.49
CA VAL A 71 -20.06 -9.22 -8.54
C VAL A 71 -19.41 -9.72 -9.83
N LEU A 72 -19.15 -11.03 -9.91
CA LEU A 72 -18.50 -11.69 -11.06
C LEU A 72 -19.21 -13.00 -11.44
N ASP A 73 -19.13 -13.38 -12.71
CA ASP A 73 -19.31 -14.73 -13.24
C ASP A 73 -18.01 -15.56 -13.02
N TYR A 74 -17.99 -16.48 -12.06
CA TYR A 74 -16.75 -17.19 -11.69
C TYR A 74 -16.42 -18.39 -12.59
N VAL A 75 -15.15 -18.52 -13.00
CA VAL A 75 -14.63 -19.76 -13.61
C VAL A 75 -13.89 -20.57 -12.54
N LEU A 76 -14.58 -21.59 -12.04
CA LEU A 76 -14.06 -22.44 -10.97
C LEU A 76 -13.12 -23.50 -11.53
N THR A 77 -11.86 -23.41 -11.14
CA THR A 77 -10.77 -24.30 -11.61
C THR A 77 -9.97 -24.90 -10.47
N GLY A 78 -10.33 -24.61 -9.22
CA GLY A 78 -9.61 -25.10 -8.03
C GLY A 78 -9.98 -24.35 -6.76
N SER A 79 -9.22 -24.60 -5.69
CA SER A 79 -9.56 -24.11 -4.34
C SER A 79 -9.56 -22.59 -4.21
N TRP A 80 -8.72 -21.85 -4.95
CA TRP A 80 -8.67 -20.39 -4.89
C TRP A 80 -9.88 -19.74 -5.56
N SER A 81 -10.25 -20.18 -6.77
CA SER A 81 -11.46 -19.67 -7.44
C SER A 81 -12.74 -20.09 -6.70
N LYS A 82 -12.75 -21.26 -6.05
CA LYS A 82 -13.84 -21.65 -5.15
C LYS A 82 -14.00 -20.66 -3.98
N LYS A 83 -12.91 -20.34 -3.28
CA LYS A 83 -12.92 -19.36 -2.18
C LYS A 83 -13.38 -17.97 -2.63
N ALA A 84 -12.96 -17.54 -3.82
CA ALA A 84 -13.38 -16.26 -4.37
C ALA A 84 -14.89 -16.22 -4.64
N SER A 85 -15.44 -17.29 -5.23
CA SER A 85 -16.88 -17.41 -5.46
C SER A 85 -17.69 -17.50 -4.17
N GLU A 86 -17.17 -18.20 -3.15
CA GLU A 86 -17.81 -18.28 -1.83
C GLU A 86 -17.88 -16.89 -1.17
N GLU A 87 -16.84 -16.07 -1.31
CA GLU A 87 -16.80 -14.71 -0.79
C GLU A 87 -17.77 -13.78 -1.54
N ALA A 88 -17.82 -13.84 -2.86
CA ALA A 88 -18.82 -13.12 -3.65
C ALA A 88 -20.25 -13.47 -3.25
N ARG A 89 -20.54 -14.76 -3.06
CA ARG A 89 -21.84 -15.22 -2.57
C ARG A 89 -22.15 -14.65 -1.18
N ARG A 90 -21.16 -14.66 -0.28
CA ARG A 90 -21.30 -14.10 1.08
C ARG A 90 -21.60 -12.60 1.06
N LEU A 91 -21.04 -11.87 0.10
CA LEU A 91 -21.24 -10.43 -0.11
C LEU A 91 -22.47 -10.09 -0.99
N GLY A 92 -23.25 -11.09 -1.41
CA GLY A 92 -24.49 -10.91 -2.17
C GLY A 92 -24.31 -10.67 -3.67
N GLY A 93 -23.13 -10.95 -4.24
CA GLY A 93 -22.79 -10.56 -5.61
C GLY A 93 -22.88 -11.65 -6.70
N SER A 94 -23.27 -12.89 -6.39
CA SER A 94 -23.01 -14.00 -7.33
C SER A 94 -24.13 -14.29 -8.35
N ARG A 95 -23.77 -14.34 -9.64
CA ARG A 95 -24.38 -15.23 -10.66
C ARG A 95 -23.40 -16.38 -10.94
N CYS A 96 -23.47 -17.48 -10.18
CA CYS A 96 -22.49 -18.57 -10.32
C CYS A 96 -22.90 -19.59 -11.39
N LYS A 97 -21.98 -19.91 -12.31
CA LYS A 97 -21.91 -21.23 -12.97
C LYS A 97 -20.69 -21.98 -12.45
N THR A 98 -20.91 -23.18 -11.92
CA THR A 98 -19.90 -24.02 -11.27
C THR A 98 -19.25 -24.97 -12.28
N PHE A 99 -17.93 -25.00 -12.31
CA PHE A 99 -17.15 -26.06 -12.96
C PHE A 99 -16.25 -26.75 -11.91
N THR A 100 -16.15 -28.07 -11.95
CA THR A 100 -15.31 -28.86 -11.02
C THR A 100 -13.95 -29.25 -11.62
N ARG A 101 -13.73 -28.87 -12.88
CA ARG A 101 -12.50 -29.05 -13.66
C ARG A 101 -12.33 -27.83 -14.57
N ILE A 102 -11.16 -27.68 -15.17
CA ILE A 102 -11.01 -26.75 -16.29
C ILE A 102 -11.95 -27.26 -17.41
N PRO A 103 -12.97 -26.49 -17.81
CA PRO A 103 -13.85 -26.90 -18.88
C PRO A 103 -13.07 -26.95 -20.19
N ALA A 104 -13.42 -27.88 -21.08
CA ALA A 104 -12.97 -27.77 -22.47
C ALA A 104 -13.48 -26.44 -23.04
N HIS A 105 -12.77 -25.88 -24.02
CA HIS A 105 -13.16 -24.60 -24.59
C HIS A 105 -14.63 -24.56 -24.98
N SER A 106 -15.19 -25.63 -25.55
CA SER A 106 -16.61 -25.77 -25.93
C SER A 106 -17.62 -25.65 -24.79
N GLU A 107 -17.24 -25.98 -23.56
CA GLU A 107 -18.10 -25.99 -22.37
C GLU A 107 -18.29 -24.58 -21.75
N TYR A 108 -17.50 -23.58 -22.19
CA TYR A 108 -17.70 -22.19 -21.79
C TYR A 108 -18.96 -21.62 -22.45
N THR A 109 -19.90 -21.16 -21.62
CA THR A 109 -21.10 -20.43 -22.06
C THR A 109 -21.15 -19.10 -21.32
N PHE A 110 -20.73 -18.03 -22.00
CA PHE A 110 -20.75 -16.68 -21.44
C PHE A 110 -22.19 -16.15 -21.37
N SER A 111 -22.51 -15.41 -20.30
CA SER A 111 -23.76 -14.64 -20.23
C SER A 111 -23.78 -13.60 -21.38
N PRO A 112 -24.96 -13.16 -21.87
CA PRO A 112 -25.05 -12.13 -22.93
C PRO A 112 -24.37 -10.81 -22.56
N ASP A 113 -24.31 -10.54 -21.25
CA ASP A 113 -23.51 -9.51 -20.61
C ASP A 113 -22.66 -10.22 -19.54
N PRO A 114 -21.50 -10.81 -19.90
CA PRO A 114 -20.68 -11.54 -18.97
C PRO A 114 -19.96 -10.50 -18.12
N ALA A 115 -20.64 -10.07 -17.07
CA ALA A 115 -20.03 -9.40 -15.98
C ALA A 115 -19.00 -10.39 -15.42
N GLN A 116 -17.74 -10.13 -15.79
CA GLN A 116 -16.61 -10.37 -14.91
C GLN A 116 -16.22 -11.86 -14.76
N SER A 117 -15.22 -12.34 -15.51
CA SER A 117 -14.67 -13.71 -15.29
C SER A 117 -13.49 -13.66 -14.33
N MET A 118 -13.47 -14.48 -13.26
CA MET A 118 -12.29 -14.70 -12.42
C MET A 118 -11.66 -16.07 -12.71
N ALA A 119 -10.43 -16.08 -13.24
CA ALA A 119 -9.66 -17.30 -13.51
C ALA A 119 -8.36 -17.35 -12.71
N SER A 120 -7.94 -18.56 -12.32
CA SER A 120 -6.61 -18.80 -11.74
C SER A 120 -5.54 -18.85 -12.82
N SER A 121 -4.44 -18.12 -12.63
CA SER A 121 -3.36 -18.01 -13.62
C SER A 121 -2.58 -19.30 -13.91
N SER A 122 -2.75 -20.35 -13.10
CA SER A 122 -2.20 -21.68 -13.37
C SER A 122 -2.66 -22.22 -14.73
N HIS A 123 -3.76 -21.70 -15.26
CA HIS A 123 -4.43 -22.18 -16.47
C HIS A 123 -4.68 -21.07 -17.50
N MET A 124 -3.81 -20.05 -17.56
CA MET A 124 -3.87 -18.98 -18.56
C MET A 124 -2.63 -19.00 -19.44
N THR A 125 -2.58 -19.92 -20.40
CA THR A 125 -1.58 -19.95 -21.48
C THR A 125 -2.31 -19.91 -22.82
N ALA A 126 -1.86 -19.10 -23.78
CA ALA A 126 -2.63 -18.77 -24.98
C ALA A 126 -3.00 -19.98 -25.87
N SER A 127 -2.34 -21.14 -25.72
CA SER A 127 -2.45 -22.27 -26.66
C SER A 127 -2.77 -23.62 -26.03
N SER A 128 -2.99 -23.70 -24.71
CA SER A 128 -3.34 -24.98 -24.07
C SER A 128 -4.84 -25.27 -24.21
N PRO A 129 -5.25 -26.51 -24.57
CA PRO A 129 -6.66 -26.91 -24.53
C PRO A 129 -7.29 -26.81 -23.13
N ALA A 130 -6.45 -26.72 -22.09
CA ALA A 130 -6.83 -26.50 -20.70
C ALA A 130 -6.57 -25.06 -20.24
N SER A 131 -6.60 -24.08 -21.15
CA SER A 131 -6.52 -22.67 -20.79
C SER A 131 -7.87 -21.96 -20.84
N PHE A 132 -7.88 -20.72 -20.36
CA PHE A 132 -9.01 -19.84 -20.56
C PHE A 132 -9.16 -19.49 -22.05
N PRO A 133 -10.35 -19.68 -22.65
CA PRO A 133 -10.56 -19.53 -24.09
C PRO A 133 -10.74 -18.05 -24.45
N PHE A 134 -9.65 -17.28 -24.43
CA PHE A 134 -9.67 -15.87 -24.79
C PHE A 134 -10.32 -15.62 -26.17
N ASP A 135 -10.10 -16.52 -27.14
CA ASP A 135 -10.64 -16.39 -28.50
C ASP A 135 -12.17 -16.56 -28.58
N ARG A 136 -12.81 -17.03 -27.50
CA ARG A 136 -14.27 -17.13 -27.39
C ARG A 136 -14.90 -15.92 -26.71
N LEU A 137 -14.10 -14.96 -26.24
CA LEU A 137 -14.63 -13.72 -25.70
C LEU A 137 -15.26 -12.89 -26.82
N PRO A 138 -16.41 -12.23 -26.58
CA PRO A 138 -16.93 -11.17 -27.44
C PRO A 138 -15.84 -10.16 -27.81
N THR A 139 -15.70 -9.86 -29.11
CA THR A 139 -14.71 -8.91 -29.63
C THR A 139 -15.20 -7.47 -29.60
N ASP A 140 -16.51 -7.27 -29.50
CA ASP A 140 -17.17 -5.99 -29.75
C ASP A 140 -17.51 -5.27 -28.43
N THR A 141 -17.21 -5.93 -27.29
CA THR A 141 -17.56 -5.47 -25.95
C THR A 141 -16.32 -5.43 -25.07
N LEU A 142 -16.10 -4.32 -24.38
CA LEU A 142 -15.03 -4.20 -23.40
C LEU A 142 -15.40 -4.93 -22.11
N LEU A 143 -14.99 -6.19 -22.00
CA LEU A 143 -15.32 -7.01 -20.84
C LEU A 143 -14.44 -6.66 -19.62
N PRO A 144 -15.01 -6.65 -18.41
CA PRO A 144 -14.26 -6.47 -17.18
C PRO A 144 -13.60 -7.79 -16.72
N LEU A 145 -12.64 -8.32 -17.48
CA LEU A 145 -11.96 -9.57 -17.12
C LEU A 145 -11.10 -9.39 -15.85
N VAL A 146 -11.22 -10.30 -14.88
CA VAL A 146 -10.49 -10.27 -13.61
C VAL A 146 -9.64 -11.52 -13.45
N ALA A 147 -8.41 -11.42 -12.94
CA ALA A 147 -7.58 -12.61 -12.78
C ALA A 147 -6.67 -12.58 -11.55
N ASP A 148 -6.65 -13.71 -10.83
CA ASP A 148 -5.69 -13.97 -9.76
C ASP A 148 -4.40 -14.54 -10.38
N TYR A 149 -3.38 -13.70 -10.45
CA TYR A 149 -2.04 -14.06 -10.91
C TYR A 149 -1.06 -14.35 -9.78
N SER A 150 -1.50 -14.42 -8.52
CA SER A 150 -0.62 -14.51 -7.35
C SER A 150 0.53 -15.52 -7.51
N SER A 151 0.27 -16.73 -8.00
CA SER A 151 1.30 -17.80 -8.11
C SER A 151 2.13 -17.77 -9.39
N SER A 152 1.77 -16.97 -10.38
CA SER A 152 2.50 -16.90 -11.66
C SER A 152 2.84 -15.48 -12.09
N PHE A 153 2.68 -14.50 -11.19
CA PHE A 153 2.95 -13.11 -11.48
C PHE A 153 4.44 -12.94 -11.79
N MET A 154 4.76 -12.34 -12.94
CA MET A 154 6.11 -12.19 -13.47
C MET A 154 6.90 -13.50 -13.70
N SER A 155 6.24 -14.66 -13.82
CA SER A 155 6.91 -15.89 -14.27
C SER A 155 6.95 -16.04 -15.80
N ARG A 156 6.04 -15.35 -16.50
CA ARG A 156 5.87 -15.33 -17.97
C ARG A 156 5.01 -14.12 -18.37
N PRO A 157 4.96 -13.76 -19.67
CA PRO A 157 4.03 -12.74 -20.15
C PRO A 157 2.57 -13.09 -19.82
N ILE A 158 1.76 -12.06 -19.54
CA ILE A 158 0.33 -12.21 -19.29
C ILE A 158 -0.41 -12.13 -20.63
N PRO A 159 -1.11 -13.20 -21.07
CA PRO A 159 -1.88 -13.17 -22.31
C PRO A 159 -2.96 -12.09 -22.26
N ARG A 160 -3.06 -11.26 -23.31
CA ARG A 160 -4.10 -10.23 -23.46
C ARG A 160 -4.25 -9.34 -22.21
N LEU A 161 -3.13 -8.94 -21.61
CA LEU A 161 -3.11 -8.08 -20.40
C LEU A 161 -4.01 -6.86 -20.56
N ALA A 162 -3.98 -6.22 -21.74
CA ALA A 162 -4.77 -5.02 -22.04
C ALA A 162 -6.30 -5.21 -21.92
N ASP A 163 -6.78 -6.46 -21.98
CA ASP A 163 -8.21 -6.77 -21.91
C ASP A 163 -8.69 -6.99 -20.48
N HIS A 164 -7.77 -7.11 -19.52
CA HIS A 164 -8.11 -7.31 -18.12
C HIS A 164 -8.58 -5.98 -17.51
N ALA A 165 -9.72 -5.97 -16.84
CA ALA A 165 -10.07 -4.87 -15.95
C ALA A 165 -9.21 -4.87 -14.68
N LEU A 166 -8.91 -6.07 -14.17
CA LEU A 166 -8.11 -6.25 -12.96
C LEU A 166 -7.25 -7.50 -13.03
N ILE A 167 -5.97 -7.34 -12.76
CA ILE A 167 -5.08 -8.44 -12.37
C ILE A 167 -4.63 -8.16 -10.95
N PHE A 168 -4.65 -9.18 -10.07
CA PHE A 168 -4.06 -9.05 -8.75
C PHE A 168 -3.10 -10.21 -8.43
N ALA A 169 -2.10 -9.92 -7.61
CA ALA A 169 -1.10 -10.89 -7.19
C ALA A 169 -0.57 -10.60 -5.79
N GLY A 170 -0.67 -11.57 -4.87
CA GLY A 170 0.07 -11.55 -3.61
C GLY A 170 1.57 -11.76 -3.85
N ALA A 171 2.41 -10.84 -3.38
CA ALA A 171 3.84 -10.84 -3.66
C ALA A 171 4.58 -12.07 -3.10
N GLN A 172 4.10 -12.64 -1.98
CA GLN A 172 4.74 -13.72 -1.22
C GLN A 172 5.00 -15.01 -1.98
N LYS A 173 4.33 -15.21 -3.13
CA LYS A 173 4.46 -16.45 -3.87
C LYS A 173 5.69 -16.45 -4.77
N ASN A 174 5.94 -15.35 -5.49
CA ASN A 174 6.93 -15.36 -6.56
C ASN A 174 7.91 -14.17 -6.55
N ILE A 175 7.56 -13.04 -5.94
CA ILE A 175 8.28 -11.77 -6.19
C ILE A 175 8.63 -10.96 -4.94
N GLY A 176 8.22 -11.38 -3.74
CA GLY A 176 8.50 -10.61 -2.54
C GLY A 176 8.00 -11.27 -1.25
N PRO A 177 7.97 -10.52 -0.14
CA PRO A 177 7.45 -11.00 1.14
C PRO A 177 5.91 -10.95 1.21
N ALA A 178 5.34 -11.64 2.20
CA ALA A 178 3.92 -11.50 2.56
C ALA A 178 3.59 -10.12 3.12
N GLY A 179 2.34 -9.69 2.91
CA GLY A 179 1.84 -8.38 3.31
C GLY A 179 1.61 -7.42 2.13
N LEU A 180 2.26 -7.65 0.98
CA LEU A 180 2.10 -6.85 -0.23
C LEU A 180 1.25 -7.58 -1.29
N THR A 181 0.32 -6.83 -1.89
CA THR A 181 -0.50 -7.24 -3.02
C THR A 181 -0.34 -6.22 -4.13
N ILE A 182 -0.07 -6.69 -5.35
CA ILE A 182 0.02 -5.84 -6.54
C ILE A 182 -1.27 -5.96 -7.31
N LEU A 183 -1.78 -4.82 -7.79
CA LEU A 183 -2.93 -4.74 -8.68
C LEU A 183 -2.48 -4.12 -10.01
N ILE A 184 -3.02 -4.58 -11.12
CA ILE A 184 -2.98 -3.89 -12.42
C ILE A 184 -4.44 -3.63 -12.79
N VAL A 185 -4.87 -2.37 -12.73
CA VAL A 185 -6.27 -1.96 -12.84
C VAL A 185 -6.46 -1.08 -14.06
N ARG A 186 -7.45 -1.38 -14.91
CA ARG A 186 -7.76 -0.57 -16.09
C ARG A 186 -8.39 0.77 -15.68
N ASN A 187 -8.07 1.84 -16.41
CA ASN A 187 -8.42 3.22 -16.02
C ASN A 187 -9.94 3.45 -15.91
N ASP A 188 -10.74 2.82 -16.77
CA ASP A 188 -12.21 2.87 -16.76
C ASP A 188 -12.82 2.21 -15.51
N CYS A 189 -12.07 1.34 -14.82
CA CYS A 189 -12.51 0.70 -13.59
C CYS A 189 -12.17 1.50 -12.32
N LEU A 190 -11.43 2.61 -12.44
CA LEU A 190 -11.13 3.53 -11.33
C LEU A 190 -12.27 4.51 -11.12
N VAL A 191 -13.38 4.01 -10.58
CA VAL A 191 -14.62 4.76 -10.37
C VAL A 191 -14.72 5.36 -8.96
N ASP A 192 -15.56 6.37 -8.81
CA ASP A 192 -15.98 6.89 -7.52
C ASP A 192 -17.01 5.94 -6.88
N VAL A 193 -16.55 5.19 -5.88
CA VAL A 193 -17.37 4.18 -5.21
C VAL A 193 -18.45 4.79 -4.31
N ASP A 194 -18.26 6.02 -3.83
CA ASP A 194 -19.26 6.71 -3.01
C ASP A 194 -20.39 7.25 -3.89
N ALA A 195 -20.04 7.79 -5.06
CA ALA A 195 -21.03 8.13 -6.09
C ALA A 195 -21.80 6.90 -6.57
N ALA A 196 -21.13 5.76 -6.77
CA ALA A 196 -21.79 4.50 -7.13
C ALA A 196 -22.73 4.01 -6.01
N ALA A 197 -22.33 4.13 -4.74
CA ALA A 197 -23.16 3.77 -3.60
C ALA A 197 -24.44 4.64 -3.53
N ALA A 198 -24.34 5.93 -3.82
CA ALA A 198 -25.50 6.81 -3.93
C ALA A 198 -26.49 6.41 -5.04
N LEU A 199 -26.02 5.67 -6.05
CA LEU A 199 -26.83 5.10 -7.13
C LEU A 199 -27.31 3.66 -6.84
N GLY A 200 -27.09 3.16 -5.61
CA GLY A 200 -27.56 1.85 -5.17
C GLY A 200 -26.53 0.71 -5.27
N ALA A 201 -25.26 1.00 -5.59
CA ALA A 201 -24.19 0.02 -5.46
C ALA A 201 -23.87 -0.28 -3.98
N ALA A 202 -23.26 -1.43 -3.71
CA ALA A 202 -22.80 -1.75 -2.37
C ALA A 202 -21.66 -0.78 -1.96
N PRO A 203 -21.66 -0.26 -0.71
CA PRO A 203 -20.58 0.59 -0.23
C PRO A 203 -19.26 -0.19 -0.18
N VAL A 204 -18.19 0.43 -0.66
CA VAL A 204 -16.85 -0.17 -0.70
C VAL A 204 -16.00 0.45 0.40
N PRO A 205 -15.39 -0.33 1.31
CA PRO A 205 -14.46 0.20 2.29
C PRO A 205 -13.33 0.99 1.62
N VAL A 206 -12.96 2.14 2.17
CA VAL A 206 -11.96 3.04 1.56
C VAL A 206 -10.60 2.38 1.30
N SER A 207 -10.23 1.35 2.09
CA SER A 207 -9.01 0.56 1.89
C SER A 207 -9.07 -0.41 0.69
N MET A 208 -10.25 -0.62 0.11
CA MET A 208 -10.51 -1.41 -1.09
C MET A 208 -10.94 -0.54 -2.29
N ALA A 209 -11.12 0.77 -2.10
CA ALA A 209 -11.46 1.70 -3.16
C ALA A 209 -10.25 1.97 -4.08
N TYR A 210 -10.20 1.31 -5.24
CA TYR A 210 -9.04 1.38 -6.14
C TYR A 210 -8.74 2.79 -6.64
N LYS A 211 -9.77 3.62 -6.90
CA LYS A 211 -9.57 5.03 -7.27
C LYS A 211 -8.82 5.80 -6.18
N THR A 212 -9.22 5.65 -4.92
CA THR A 212 -8.54 6.29 -3.77
C THR A 212 -7.08 5.85 -3.66
N ILE A 213 -6.80 4.56 -3.87
CA ILE A 213 -5.44 4.02 -3.87
C ILE A 213 -4.63 4.60 -5.04
N ALA A 214 -5.22 4.70 -6.23
CA ALA A 214 -4.59 5.26 -7.43
C ALA A 214 -4.28 6.76 -7.28
N ASP A 215 -5.25 7.56 -6.84
CA ASP A 215 -5.10 9.00 -6.62
C ASP A 215 -4.01 9.31 -5.58
N ALA A 216 -3.83 8.42 -4.60
CA ALA A 216 -2.78 8.53 -3.59
C ALA A 216 -1.45 7.88 -3.99
N GLY A 217 -1.30 7.36 -5.21
CA GLY A 217 -0.09 6.68 -5.67
C GLY A 217 0.28 5.46 -4.83
N SER A 218 -0.72 4.71 -4.36
CA SER A 218 -0.58 3.58 -3.41
C SER A 218 -0.09 3.96 -2.00
N LEU A 219 -0.16 5.25 -1.63
CA LEU A 219 0.33 5.78 -0.35
C LEU A 219 -0.81 6.38 0.50
N TYR A 220 -2.04 5.90 0.31
CA TYR A 220 -3.19 6.37 1.08
C TYR A 220 -3.06 6.03 2.58
N ASN A 221 -2.69 4.79 2.90
CA ASN A 221 -2.41 4.30 4.25
C ASN A 221 -1.00 3.70 4.38
N THR A 222 -0.53 3.50 5.62
CA THR A 222 0.82 2.99 5.91
C THR A 222 0.99 1.53 5.48
N PRO A 223 2.02 1.17 4.68
CA PRO A 223 2.29 -0.22 4.27
C PRO A 223 2.81 -1.10 5.44
N SER A 224 2.71 -2.42 5.30
CA SER A 224 2.99 -3.41 6.36
C SER A 224 4.46 -3.44 6.82
N ARG A 225 4.70 -3.52 8.13
CA ARG A 225 6.03 -3.69 8.77
C ARG A 225 6.17 -5.08 9.39
N SER A 226 7.39 -5.63 9.47
CA SER A 226 7.72 -6.79 10.30
C SER A 226 8.45 -6.35 11.59
N GLN A 227 8.04 -6.84 12.76
CA GLN A 227 8.64 -6.50 14.06
C GLN A 227 9.65 -7.58 14.50
N LYS A 228 10.81 -7.17 15.06
CA LYS A 228 11.89 -8.08 15.50
C LYS A 228 12.42 -7.88 16.94
N LEU A 229 11.92 -6.94 17.74
CA LEU A 229 12.50 -6.63 19.06
C LEU A 229 11.44 -6.70 20.17
N GLY A 230 11.47 -7.76 21.00
CA GLY A 230 10.76 -7.84 22.28
C GLY A 230 9.23 -7.72 22.29
N GLY A 231 8.59 -7.50 21.15
CA GLY A 231 7.15 -7.31 21.04
C GLY A 231 6.67 -5.95 21.58
N VAL A 232 5.36 -5.83 21.76
CA VAL A 232 4.67 -4.56 22.08
C VAL A 232 5.11 -3.98 23.43
N GLU A 233 5.44 -4.83 24.41
CA GLU A 233 5.81 -4.38 25.75
C GLU A 233 7.15 -3.61 25.75
N TYR A 234 8.16 -4.14 25.07
CA TYR A 234 9.44 -3.46 24.87
C TYR A 234 9.25 -2.09 24.20
N TYR A 235 8.54 -2.06 23.07
CA TYR A 235 8.30 -0.80 22.36
C TYR A 235 7.42 0.17 23.16
N GLY A 236 6.50 -0.32 23.99
CA GLY A 236 5.72 0.50 24.90
C GLY A 236 6.60 1.30 25.85
N GLN A 237 7.56 0.64 26.50
CA GLN A 237 8.50 1.29 27.43
C GLN A 237 9.42 2.28 26.73
N VAL A 238 10.01 1.90 25.58
CA VAL A 238 10.91 2.75 24.79
C VAL A 238 10.19 3.99 24.26
N ASN A 239 9.00 3.81 23.67
CA ASN A 239 8.24 4.92 23.10
C ASN A 239 7.75 5.90 24.16
N LYS A 240 7.42 5.42 25.37
CA LYS A 240 7.06 6.29 26.49
C LYS A 240 8.21 7.25 26.84
N ARG A 241 9.42 6.72 27.07
CA ARG A 241 10.60 7.54 27.40
C ARG A 241 10.94 8.55 26.31
N LYS A 242 10.93 8.13 25.04
CA LYS A 242 11.14 9.04 23.91
C LYS A 242 10.14 10.19 23.90
N ALA A 243 8.86 9.89 24.09
CA ALA A 243 7.81 10.90 24.09
C ALA A 243 7.97 11.88 25.25
N GLU A 244 8.22 11.37 26.46
CA GLU A 244 8.46 12.18 27.66
C GLU A 244 9.62 13.16 27.44
N ASN A 245 10.76 12.70 26.92
CA ASN A 245 11.92 13.56 26.65
C ASN A 245 11.58 14.72 25.68
N ILE A 246 10.80 14.48 24.63
CA ILE A 246 10.37 15.52 23.68
C ILE A 246 9.40 16.49 24.33
N TYR A 247 8.40 16.01 25.07
CA TYR A 247 7.47 16.90 25.77
C TYR A 247 8.17 17.73 26.84
N ASP A 248 9.21 17.22 27.49
CA ASP A 248 10.00 17.98 28.47
C ASP A 248 10.76 19.13 27.79
N ALA A 249 11.39 18.86 26.64
CA ALA A 249 12.03 19.90 25.84
C ALA A 249 11.03 20.93 25.29
N LEU A 250 9.83 20.47 24.90
CA LEU A 250 8.75 21.34 24.45
C LEU A 250 8.29 22.27 25.56
N ARG A 251 8.02 21.75 26.77
CA ARG A 251 7.60 22.58 27.92
C ARG A 251 8.64 23.61 28.33
N ASP A 252 9.93 23.26 28.29
CA ASP A 252 11.02 24.22 28.52
C ASP A 252 11.01 25.35 27.47
N GLY A 253 10.83 25.03 26.19
CA GLY A 253 10.72 26.05 25.15
C GLY A 253 9.42 26.85 25.16
N GLU A 254 8.30 26.28 25.63
CA GLU A 254 7.05 27.02 25.89
C GLU A 254 7.24 28.05 27.02
N ALA A 255 7.93 27.67 28.10
CA ALA A 255 8.25 28.59 29.20
C ALA A 255 9.14 29.77 28.75
N LYS A 256 9.94 29.57 27.70
CA LYS A 256 10.77 30.61 27.06
C LYS A 256 10.07 31.38 25.94
N GLY A 257 8.81 31.04 25.62
CA GLY A 257 8.04 31.67 24.56
C GLY A 257 8.50 31.33 23.13
N VAL A 258 9.29 30.27 22.96
CA VAL A 258 9.85 29.84 21.65
C VAL A 258 8.95 28.80 20.98
N TYR A 259 8.29 27.95 21.76
CA TYR A 259 7.40 26.92 21.24
C TYR A 259 5.95 27.10 21.71
N ARG A 260 5.02 26.43 21.04
CA ARG A 260 3.64 26.28 21.47
C ARG A 260 3.12 24.89 21.13
N ALA A 261 2.76 24.10 22.14
CA ALA A 261 2.12 22.81 21.93
C ALA A 261 0.78 22.98 21.20
N LYS A 262 0.45 22.05 20.29
CA LYS A 262 -0.86 22.03 19.60
C LYS A 262 -1.89 21.14 20.29
N VAL A 263 -1.53 20.53 21.40
CA VAL A 263 -2.35 19.57 22.13
C VAL A 263 -2.39 19.96 23.60
N GLU A 264 -3.53 19.75 24.22
CA GLU A 264 -3.72 20.01 25.65
C GLU A 264 -2.88 19.05 26.51
N GLN A 265 -2.60 19.47 27.75
CA GLN A 265 -1.92 18.63 28.72
C GLN A 265 -2.71 17.33 28.94
N GLY A 266 -2.02 16.19 28.89
CA GLY A 266 -2.64 14.86 28.98
C GLY A 266 -3.14 14.29 27.65
N SER A 267 -3.25 15.11 26.60
CA SER A 267 -3.70 14.70 25.26
C SER A 267 -2.54 14.44 24.28
N GLY A 268 -1.30 14.41 24.79
CA GLY A 268 -0.09 14.23 23.99
C GLY A 268 0.03 12.83 23.39
N SER A 269 0.23 12.75 22.07
CA SER A 269 0.58 11.48 21.40
C SER A 269 2.01 11.07 21.73
N TRP A 270 2.23 9.78 22.02
CA TRP A 270 3.58 9.22 22.15
C TRP A 270 4.27 9.08 20.79
N MET A 271 3.50 9.05 19.70
CA MET A 271 4.02 8.77 18.37
C MET A 271 4.25 10.02 17.55
N ASN A 272 3.43 11.06 17.72
CA ASN A 272 3.50 12.27 16.89
C ASN A 272 3.36 13.50 17.78
N VAL A 273 4.48 14.09 18.17
CA VAL A 273 4.49 15.34 18.93
C VAL A 273 4.42 16.51 17.94
N VAL A 274 3.42 17.38 18.11
CA VAL A 274 3.16 18.51 17.22
C VAL A 274 3.18 19.83 17.99
N PHE A 275 3.88 20.81 17.45
CA PHE A 275 4.05 22.13 18.07
C PHE A 275 4.36 23.19 17.02
N ASP A 276 4.11 24.45 17.36
CA ASP A 276 4.58 25.60 16.59
C ASP A 276 5.92 26.10 17.13
N VAL A 277 6.73 26.67 16.24
CA VAL A 277 7.90 27.47 16.57
C VAL A 277 7.53 28.93 16.35
N LEU A 278 7.56 29.72 17.42
CA LEU A 278 7.05 31.08 17.44
C LEU A 278 8.08 32.07 16.89
N GLY A 279 7.60 33.09 16.18
CA GLY A 279 8.41 34.14 15.57
C GLY A 279 8.51 34.07 14.06
N ASP A 280 8.81 35.21 13.43
CA ASP A 280 8.79 35.35 11.98
C ASP A 280 9.87 34.49 11.31
N GLY A 281 9.42 33.56 10.45
CA GLY A 281 10.28 32.62 9.75
C GLY A 281 10.94 31.56 10.65
N ALA A 282 10.56 31.47 11.93
CA ALA A 282 11.20 30.58 12.89
C ALA A 282 10.99 29.09 12.55
N GLU A 283 9.79 28.70 12.09
CA GLU A 283 9.52 27.33 11.61
C GLU A 283 10.49 26.91 10.50
N ALA A 284 10.69 27.78 9.49
CA ALA A 284 11.58 27.48 8.37
C ALA A 284 13.04 27.36 8.81
N LYS A 285 13.50 28.22 9.74
CA LYS A 285 14.85 28.16 10.32
C LYS A 285 15.06 26.89 11.14
N PHE A 286 14.06 26.50 11.93
CA PHE A 286 14.09 25.26 12.70
C PHE A 286 14.24 24.03 11.79
N ILE A 287 13.42 23.97 10.73
CA ILE A 287 13.50 22.86 9.76
C ILE A 287 14.87 22.83 9.07
N ALA A 288 15.35 23.98 8.59
CA ALA A 288 16.64 24.06 7.89
C ALA A 288 17.82 23.69 8.79
N GLY A 289 17.83 24.16 10.05
CA GLY A 289 18.88 23.82 11.01
C GLY A 289 18.86 22.34 11.40
N ALA A 290 17.66 21.76 11.58
CA ALA A 290 17.53 20.34 11.83
C ALA A 290 18.03 19.49 10.64
N GLU A 291 17.71 19.90 9.41
CA GLU A 291 18.17 19.23 8.19
C GLU A 291 19.69 19.28 8.04
N GLN A 292 20.35 20.38 8.41
CA GLN A 292 21.82 20.48 8.44
C GLN A 292 22.45 19.48 9.41
N GLN A 293 21.74 19.11 10.47
CA GLN A 293 22.14 18.08 11.43
C GLN A 293 21.66 16.67 11.03
N GLY A 294 21.14 16.49 9.82
CA GLY A 294 20.66 15.22 9.29
C GLY A 294 19.29 14.77 9.81
N MET A 295 18.57 15.62 10.55
CA MET A 295 17.22 15.33 11.03
C MET A 295 16.22 15.75 9.95
N LYS A 296 15.58 14.75 9.32
CA LYS A 296 14.68 14.96 8.18
C LYS A 296 13.20 14.82 8.58
N ALA A 297 12.33 15.34 7.73
CA ALA A 297 10.88 15.12 7.78
C ALA A 297 10.17 15.66 9.05
N LEU A 298 10.69 16.74 9.63
CA LEU A 298 10.10 17.42 10.79
C LEU A 298 8.97 18.39 10.45
N LYS A 299 8.78 18.72 9.17
CA LYS A 299 7.71 19.63 8.74
C LYS A 299 6.33 19.02 9.04
N GLY A 300 5.48 19.80 9.70
CA GLY A 300 4.10 19.44 10.01
C GLY A 300 3.24 19.21 8.77
N HIS A 301 2.07 18.61 8.96
CA HIS A 301 1.13 18.39 7.85
C HIS A 301 0.63 19.73 7.31
N ARG A 302 0.43 19.82 5.98
CA ARG A 302 0.02 21.07 5.29
C ARG A 302 -1.25 21.74 5.85
N SER A 303 -2.17 20.96 6.40
CA SER A 303 -3.42 21.47 6.97
C SER A 303 -3.29 22.00 8.41
N VAL A 304 -2.17 21.70 9.08
CA VAL A 304 -1.94 22.03 10.49
C VAL A 304 -0.76 23.00 10.65
N GLY A 305 0.23 22.95 9.76
CA GLY A 305 1.48 23.73 9.87
C GLY A 305 2.35 23.30 11.04
N GLY A 306 3.42 24.06 11.33
CA GLY A 306 4.31 23.83 12.46
C GLY A 306 5.25 22.64 12.26
N ILE A 307 5.71 22.09 13.38
CA ILE A 307 6.64 20.97 13.46
C ILE A 307 5.90 19.70 13.90
N ARG A 308 6.31 18.56 13.34
CA ARG A 308 5.88 17.23 13.77
C ARG A 308 7.10 16.33 13.98
N VAL A 309 7.33 15.94 15.22
CA VAL A 309 8.33 14.93 15.58
C VAL A 309 7.63 13.57 15.69
N SER A 310 7.89 12.67 14.73
CA SER A 310 7.32 11.33 14.71
C SER A 310 8.28 10.32 15.33
N LEU A 311 7.89 9.71 16.47
CA LEU A 311 8.71 8.85 17.34
C LEU A 311 8.34 7.37 17.22
N TYR A 312 8.04 6.90 16.00
CA TYR A 312 7.69 5.50 15.76
C TYR A 312 8.75 4.53 16.30
N ASN A 313 8.40 3.25 16.44
CA ASN A 313 9.26 2.20 17.01
C ASN A 313 10.71 2.17 16.48
N ALA A 314 10.89 2.55 15.22
CA ALA A 314 12.17 2.60 14.54
C ALA A 314 13.09 3.74 14.97
N ILE A 315 12.53 4.82 15.50
CA ILE A 315 13.31 5.96 16.00
C ILE A 315 13.96 5.54 17.30
N THR A 316 15.29 5.59 17.35
CA THR A 316 16.06 5.20 18.53
C THR A 316 15.99 6.28 19.62
N GLU A 317 16.29 5.91 20.86
CA GLU A 317 16.42 6.88 21.96
C GLU A 317 17.54 7.88 21.66
N GLU A 318 18.67 7.44 21.09
CA GLU A 318 19.77 8.31 20.65
C GLU A 318 19.33 9.34 19.59
N GLN A 319 18.56 8.92 18.58
CA GLN A 319 18.00 9.83 17.58
C GLN A 319 17.02 10.83 18.21
N THR A 320 16.29 10.40 19.24
CA THR A 320 15.38 11.26 20.01
C THR A 320 16.17 12.28 20.83
N ASP A 321 17.26 11.87 21.47
CA ASP A 321 18.11 12.76 22.24
C ASP A 321 18.76 13.84 21.36
N ARG A 322 19.13 13.51 20.12
CA ARG A 322 19.64 14.50 19.15
C ARG A 322 18.63 15.63 18.86
N ILE A 323 17.35 15.29 18.63
CA ILE A 323 16.34 16.31 18.40
C ILE A 323 16.00 17.07 19.69
N VAL A 324 16.03 16.44 20.86
CA VAL A 324 15.88 17.11 22.17
C VAL A 324 16.98 18.13 22.39
N THR A 325 18.24 17.76 22.14
CA THR A 325 19.39 18.67 22.23
C THR A 325 19.22 19.84 21.27
N TYR A 326 18.82 19.58 20.03
CA TYR A 326 18.57 20.63 19.05
C TYR A 326 17.42 21.57 19.48
N MET A 327 16.31 21.03 19.99
CA MET A 327 15.19 21.83 20.50
C MET A 327 15.63 22.74 21.65
N ARG A 328 16.48 22.24 22.55
CA ARG A 328 17.02 23.04 23.67
C ARG A 328 18.01 24.10 23.21
N GLN A 329 18.82 23.81 22.19
CA GLN A 329 19.76 24.78 21.62
C GLN A 329 19.03 25.88 20.83
N PHE A 330 17.98 25.52 20.09
CA PHE A 330 17.17 26.48 19.35
C PHE A 330 16.34 27.40 20.26
N SER A 331 16.06 26.97 21.50
CA SER A 331 15.30 27.75 22.48
C SER A 331 16.16 28.64 23.39
N ILE A 332 17.46 28.77 23.11
CA ILE A 332 18.38 29.73 23.75
C ILE A 332 18.41 31.00 22.89
#